data_AF-A0A9X0I2X6-F1
#
_entry.id   AF-A0A9X0I2X6-F1
#
_cell.length_a   1.000
_cell.length_b   1.000
_cell.length_c   1.000
_cell.angle_alpha   90.00
_cell.angle_beta   90.00
_cell.angle_gamma   90.00
#
_symmetry.space_group_name_H-M   'P 1'
#
loop_
_entity.id
_entity.type
_entity.pdbx_description
1 polymer ?
#
loop_
_entity_poly.entity_id
_entity_poly.type
_entity_poly.pdbx_seq_one_letter_code
_entity_poly.pdbx_strand_id
1 'polypeptide(L)'
;MSFSAYTRRVRDPALPYQHRVSALRSCVQLYRPIGFQTTLSFLDELAGPFHREEAALLRALDALSMSRDQRRTEFRRYAAARRAAKRRGHRSPHPELANDPGSLITTVQVHHAPDELLKARIETIMSMLARYQVIA
;
A
#
# COMPACT_ATOMS: atom_id res chain seq x y z
N MET A 1 9.53 14.17 -8.78
CA MET A 1 9.70 12.83 -9.41
C MET A 1 8.54 11.91 -9.03
N SER A 2 8.22 10.91 -9.86
CA SER A 2 7.08 9.99 -9.67
C SER A 2 7.49 8.65 -9.03
N PHE A 3 6.52 7.88 -8.55
CA PHE A 3 6.73 6.54 -8.00
C PHE A 3 7.46 5.63 -9.00
N SER A 4 7.00 5.58 -10.25
CA SER A 4 7.63 4.77 -11.30
C SER A 4 9.07 5.19 -11.60
N ALA A 5 9.40 6.49 -11.52
CA ALA A 5 10.77 6.94 -11.69
C ALA A 5 11.69 6.41 -10.58
N TYR A 6 11.22 6.40 -9.33
CA TYR A 6 11.98 5.83 -8.21
C TYR A 6 12.05 4.30 -8.27
N THR A 7 10.98 3.60 -8.69
CA THR A 7 11.03 2.14 -8.87
C THR A 7 12.12 1.71 -9.84
N ARG A 8 12.31 2.46 -10.94
CA ARG A 8 13.41 2.20 -11.89
C ARG A 8 14.77 2.37 -11.25
N ARG A 9 14.96 3.42 -10.44
CA ARG A 9 16.21 3.65 -9.70
C ARG A 9 16.51 2.55 -8.68
N VAL A 10 15.50 2.02 -8.00
CA VAL A 10 15.71 0.89 -7.06
C VAL A 10 16.24 -0.35 -7.79
N ARG A 11 15.73 -0.61 -9.00
CA ARG A 11 16.10 -1.75 -9.84
C ARG A 11 17.38 -1.56 -10.65
N ASP A 12 17.95 -0.36 -10.66
CA ASP A 12 19.14 -0.05 -11.47
C ASP A 12 20.42 -0.49 -10.74
N PRO A 13 21.11 -1.56 -11.21
CA PRO A 13 22.32 -2.05 -10.57
C PRO A 13 23.53 -1.13 -10.78
N ALA A 14 23.47 -0.19 -11.73
CA ALA A 14 24.55 0.77 -11.98
C ALA A 14 24.60 1.88 -10.92
N LEU A 15 23.55 2.03 -10.10
CA LEU A 15 23.51 3.01 -9.03
C LEU A 15 24.17 2.48 -7.74
N PRO A 16 24.88 3.35 -6.99
CA PRO A 16 25.33 3.02 -5.65
C PRO A 16 24.17 2.51 -4.79
N TYR A 17 24.43 1.46 -4.02
CA TYR A 17 23.39 0.77 -3.25
C TYR A 17 22.56 1.71 -2.36
N GLN A 18 23.22 2.66 -1.69
CA GLN A 18 22.54 3.65 -0.84
C GLN A 18 21.60 4.59 -1.61
N HIS A 19 21.88 4.86 -2.90
CA HIS A 19 20.98 5.63 -3.76
C HIS A 19 19.73 4.81 -4.11
N ARG A 20 19.87 3.49 -4.29
CA ARG A 20 18.75 2.56 -4.51
C ARG A 20 17.88 2.47 -3.26
N VAL A 21 18.47 2.34 -2.08
CA VAL A 21 17.73 2.38 -0.78
C VAL A 21 17.00 3.72 -0.61
N SER A 22 17.65 4.84 -0.92
CA SER A 22 17.01 6.17 -0.88
C SER A 22 15.86 6.33 -1.88
N ALA A 23 15.95 5.68 -3.04
CA ALA A 23 14.86 5.61 -4.00
C ALA A 23 13.68 4.79 -3.45
N LEU A 24 13.91 3.67 -2.75
CA LEU A 24 12.84 2.93 -2.08
C LEU A 24 12.15 3.79 -1.02
N ARG A 25 12.93 4.50 -0.18
CA ARG A 25 12.36 5.45 0.80
C ARG A 25 11.52 6.53 0.11
N SER A 26 11.93 6.99 -1.06
CA SER A 26 11.13 7.93 -1.86
C SER A 26 9.82 7.31 -2.39
N CYS A 27 9.83 6.03 -2.77
CA CYS A 27 8.61 5.29 -3.09
C CYS A 27 7.65 5.25 -1.89
N VAL A 28 8.17 4.94 -0.69
CA VAL A 28 7.41 4.93 0.56
C VAL A 28 6.86 6.32 0.87
N GLN A 29 7.66 7.37 0.71
CA GLN A 29 7.27 8.77 0.90
C GLN A 29 6.10 9.19 -0.01
N LEU A 30 6.04 8.68 -1.24
CA LEU A 30 4.97 8.99 -2.19
C LEU A 30 3.69 8.16 -1.98
N TYR A 31 3.79 6.98 -1.37
CA TYR A 31 2.65 6.08 -1.20
C TYR A 31 2.08 6.07 0.21
N ARG A 32 2.95 6.08 1.25
CA ARG A 32 2.63 6.17 2.68
C ARG A 32 1.35 5.42 3.10
N PRO A 33 1.25 4.09 2.86
CA PRO A 33 0.02 3.34 3.13
C PRO A 33 -0.37 3.39 4.61
N ILE A 34 0.63 3.34 5.51
CA ILE A 34 0.44 3.29 6.97
C ILE A 34 1.26 4.35 7.73
N GLY A 35 1.85 5.31 7.02
CA GLY A 35 2.84 6.25 7.55
C GLY A 35 4.27 5.86 7.16
N PHE A 36 5.18 6.84 7.08
CA PHE A 36 6.52 6.63 6.51
C PHE A 36 7.36 5.62 7.30
N GLN A 37 7.57 5.88 8.59
CA GLN A 37 8.45 5.04 9.41
C GLN A 37 7.85 3.65 9.64
N THR A 38 6.56 3.56 9.92
CA THR A 38 5.85 2.29 10.08
C THR A 38 5.91 1.44 8.82
N THR A 39 5.79 2.05 7.63
CA THR A 39 5.92 1.30 6.36
C THR A 39 7.35 0.77 6.20
N LEU A 40 8.38 1.53 6.59
CA LEU A 40 9.76 1.06 6.51
C LEU A 40 10.03 -0.10 7.47
N SER A 41 9.59 -0.01 8.73
CA SER A 41 9.72 -1.11 9.70
C SER A 41 9.01 -2.37 9.21
N PHE A 42 7.78 -2.24 8.71
CA PHE A 42 7.04 -3.36 8.14
C PHE A 42 7.74 -3.98 6.93
N LEU A 43 8.30 -3.18 6.02
CA LEU A 43 9.04 -3.70 4.87
C LEU A 43 10.32 -4.43 5.29
N ASP A 44 10.97 -4.00 6.38
CA ASP A 44 12.15 -4.67 6.92
C ASP A 44 11.81 -6.04 7.50
N GLU A 45 10.72 -6.12 8.27
CA GLU A 45 10.20 -7.38 8.80
C GLU A 45 9.72 -8.32 7.68
N LEU A 46 9.03 -7.79 6.66
CA LEU A 46 8.47 -8.57 5.57
C LEU A 46 9.51 -9.08 4.56
N ALA A 47 10.44 -8.20 4.16
CA ALA A 47 11.36 -8.49 3.06
C ALA A 47 12.75 -8.89 3.53
N GLY A 48 13.08 -8.72 4.81
CA GLY A 48 14.43 -8.80 5.36
C GLY A 48 15.17 -7.46 5.30
N PRO A 49 16.47 -7.43 5.67
CA PRO A 49 17.24 -6.19 5.87
C PRO A 49 17.60 -5.49 4.54
N PHE A 50 16.61 -4.85 3.91
CA PHE A 50 16.71 -4.21 2.58
C PHE A 50 17.73 -3.09 2.51
N HIS A 51 18.21 -2.61 3.64
CA HIS A 51 19.22 -1.57 3.75
C HIS A 51 20.65 -2.12 3.62
N ARG A 52 20.82 -3.45 3.55
CA ARG A 52 22.12 -4.12 3.33
C ARG A 52 22.05 -5.22 2.26
N GLU A 53 20.90 -5.83 2.04
CA GLU A 53 20.74 -6.95 1.13
C GLU A 53 19.91 -6.59 -0.11
N GLU A 54 20.51 -6.75 -1.29
CA GLU A 54 19.86 -6.42 -2.56
C GLU A 54 18.60 -7.25 -2.82
N ALA A 55 18.62 -8.54 -2.50
CA ALA A 55 17.45 -9.39 -2.65
C ALA A 55 16.28 -8.89 -1.77
N ALA A 56 16.56 -8.48 -0.53
CA ALA A 56 15.56 -7.89 0.36
C ALA A 56 15.05 -6.54 -0.16
N LEU A 57 15.92 -5.72 -0.75
CA LEU A 57 15.54 -4.45 -1.39
C LEU A 57 14.54 -4.62 -2.54
N LEU A 58 14.78 -5.61 -3.41
CA LEU A 58 13.87 -5.90 -4.52
C LEU A 58 12.55 -6.50 -4.02
N ARG A 59 12.58 -7.41 -3.03
CA ARG A 59 11.36 -7.93 -2.39
C ARG A 59 10.52 -6.82 -1.76
N ALA A 60 11.15 -5.87 -1.04
CA ALA A 60 10.48 -4.74 -0.42
C ALA A 60 9.81 -3.83 -1.48
N LEU A 61 10.51 -3.58 -2.60
CA LEU A 61 9.95 -2.81 -3.71
C LEU A 61 8.73 -3.50 -4.32
N ASP A 62 8.81 -4.81 -4.55
CA ASP A 62 7.73 -5.57 -5.18
C ASP A 62 6.50 -5.61 -4.28
N ALA A 63 6.67 -5.87 -2.98
CA ALA A 63 5.59 -5.81 -1.99
C ALA A 63 4.90 -4.43 -1.97
N LEU A 64 5.68 -3.35 -1.97
CA LEU A 64 5.16 -1.98 -1.99
C LEU A 64 4.42 -1.67 -3.30
N SER A 65 4.94 -2.14 -4.43
CA SER A 65 4.35 -1.91 -5.76
C SER A 65 3.04 -2.67 -5.93
N MET A 66 2.99 -3.93 -5.50
CA MET A 66 1.78 -4.75 -5.50
C MET A 66 0.67 -4.11 -4.66
N SER A 67 0.99 -3.69 -3.43
CA SER A 67 0.03 -2.99 -2.55
C SER A 67 -0.53 -1.74 -3.23
N ARG A 68 0.34 -0.93 -3.85
CA ARG A 68 -0.06 0.29 -4.56
C ARG A 68 -0.97 -0.01 -5.76
N ASP A 69 -0.70 -1.08 -6.50
CA ASP A 69 -1.48 -1.47 -7.66
C ASP A 69 -2.87 -1.98 -7.28
N GLN A 70 -2.97 -2.77 -6.21
CA GLN A 70 -4.24 -3.17 -5.65
C GLN A 70 -5.06 -1.95 -5.21
N ARG A 71 -4.46 -1.04 -4.44
CA ARG A 71 -5.13 0.19 -4.02
C ARG A 71 -5.62 1.00 -5.21
N ARG A 72 -4.80 1.13 -6.26
CA ARG A 72 -5.19 1.84 -7.49
C ARG A 72 -6.38 1.18 -8.20
N THR A 73 -6.41 -0.15 -8.26
CA THR A 73 -7.52 -0.91 -8.84
C THR A 73 -8.82 -0.69 -8.06
N GLU A 74 -8.75 -0.75 -6.74
CA GLU A 74 -9.90 -0.48 -5.88
C GLU A 74 -10.41 0.97 -6.08
N PHE A 75 -9.53 1.97 -6.03
CA PHE A 75 -9.91 3.37 -6.26
C PHE A 75 -10.59 3.57 -7.61
N ARG A 76 -10.14 2.88 -8.66
CA ARG A 76 -10.79 2.91 -9.98
C ARG A 76 -12.18 2.27 -9.93
N ARG A 77 -12.34 1.12 -9.28
CA ARG A 77 -13.63 0.44 -9.10
C ARG A 77 -14.63 1.35 -8.37
N TYR A 78 -14.23 1.95 -7.26
CA TYR A 78 -15.06 2.90 -6.51
C TYR A 78 -15.42 4.12 -7.35
N ALA A 79 -14.45 4.73 -8.04
CA ALA A 79 -14.70 5.88 -8.89
C ALA A 79 -15.72 5.56 -10.00
N ALA A 80 -15.63 4.37 -10.62
CA ALA A 80 -16.61 3.92 -11.61
C ALA A 80 -18.01 3.75 -11.01
N ALA A 81 -18.12 3.08 -9.85
CA ALA A 81 -19.38 2.91 -9.12
C ALA A 81 -20.00 4.28 -8.75
N ARG A 82 -19.18 5.21 -8.27
CA ARG A 82 -19.62 6.58 -7.92
C ARG A 82 -20.08 7.38 -9.14
N ARG A 83 -19.38 7.28 -10.28
CA ARG A 83 -19.85 7.92 -11.53
C ARG A 83 -21.19 7.36 -11.98
N ALA A 84 -21.40 6.05 -11.87
CA ALA A 84 -22.68 5.41 -12.20
C ALA A 84 -23.81 5.88 -11.24
N ALA A 85 -23.56 5.91 -9.93
CA ALA A 85 -24.53 6.39 -8.94
C ALA A 85 -24.90 7.86 -9.14
N LYS A 86 -23.90 8.74 -9.41
CA LYS A 86 -24.14 10.17 -9.69
C LYS A 86 -25.03 10.37 -10.92
N ARG A 87 -24.83 9.58 -11.98
CA ARG A 87 -25.67 9.63 -13.20
C ARG A 87 -27.13 9.24 -12.94
N ARG A 88 -27.37 8.37 -11.96
CA ARG A 88 -28.71 7.97 -11.50
C ARG A 88 -29.32 8.91 -10.46
N GLY A 89 -28.68 10.04 -10.14
CA GLY A 89 -29.17 11.00 -9.15
C GLY A 89 -28.73 10.73 -7.70
N HIS A 90 -28.09 9.59 -7.41
CA HIS A 90 -27.57 9.28 -6.07
C HIS A 90 -26.22 9.97 -5.82
N ARG A 91 -26.29 11.26 -5.47
CA ARG A 91 -25.11 12.12 -5.27
C ARG A 91 -24.44 11.95 -3.91
N SER A 92 -25.18 11.53 -2.88
CA SER A 92 -24.61 11.12 -1.59
C SER A 92 -23.88 9.78 -1.71
N PRO A 93 -22.70 9.59 -1.08
CA PRO A 93 -22.09 8.27 -0.94
C PRO A 93 -23.04 7.35 -0.18
N HIS A 94 -23.33 6.15 -0.72
CA HIS A 94 -24.13 5.15 0.01
C HIS A 94 -23.29 4.60 1.18
N PRO A 95 -23.86 4.43 2.39
CA PRO A 95 -23.12 3.93 3.56
C PRO A 95 -22.43 2.59 3.31
N GLU A 96 -23.00 1.69 2.50
CA GLU A 96 -22.37 0.40 2.16
C GLU A 96 -21.20 0.54 1.17
N LEU A 97 -21.19 1.56 0.32
CA LEU A 97 -20.04 1.88 -0.54
C LEU A 97 -18.93 2.61 0.24
N ALA A 98 -19.30 3.20 1.37
CA ALA A 98 -18.36 3.75 2.34
C ALA A 98 -17.87 2.62 3.26
N ASN A 99 -18.70 1.74 3.80
CA ASN A 99 -18.30 0.81 4.85
C ASN A 99 -18.07 -0.62 4.35
N ASP A 100 -17.80 -0.82 3.06
CA ASP A 100 -17.43 -2.14 2.52
C ASP A 100 -16.19 -2.65 3.29
N PRO A 101 -16.32 -3.71 4.12
CA PRO A 101 -15.23 -4.20 4.97
C PRO A 101 -14.03 -4.73 4.15
N GLY A 102 -14.21 -4.94 2.84
CA GLY A 102 -13.17 -5.31 1.90
C GLY A 102 -12.54 -4.14 1.12
N SER A 103 -12.96 -2.90 1.34
CA SER A 103 -12.53 -1.72 0.56
C SER A 103 -11.43 -0.92 1.28
N LEU A 104 -10.22 -0.84 0.71
CA LEU A 104 -9.09 -0.06 1.26
C LEU A 104 -9.24 1.47 1.06
N ILE A 105 -10.40 1.91 0.55
CA ILE A 105 -10.68 3.29 0.16
C ILE A 105 -11.29 4.07 1.32
N THR A 106 -12.01 3.40 2.21
CA THR A 106 -12.83 4.12 3.20
C THR A 106 -12.37 4.00 4.64
N THR A 107 -11.37 3.18 4.95
CA THR A 107 -10.87 3.05 6.33
C THR A 107 -10.09 4.28 6.82
N VAL A 108 -10.02 5.38 6.07
CA VAL A 108 -9.31 6.59 6.49
C VAL A 108 -10.14 7.50 7.40
N GLN A 109 -11.46 7.27 7.59
CA GLN A 109 -12.31 8.27 8.30
C GLN A 109 -13.29 7.72 9.36
N VAL A 110 -12.99 6.60 10.02
CA VAL A 110 -13.69 6.25 11.26
C VAL A 110 -12.68 6.22 12.39
N HIS A 111 -12.80 7.17 13.32
CA HIS A 111 -12.03 7.16 14.57
C HIS A 111 -12.32 5.85 15.31
N HIS A 112 -11.39 4.90 15.23
CA HIS A 112 -11.33 3.77 16.17
C HIS A 112 -10.27 4.08 17.21
N ALA A 113 -10.52 3.61 18.44
CA ALA A 113 -9.52 3.64 19.49
C ALA A 113 -8.19 3.06 18.98
N PRO A 114 -7.04 3.63 19.38
CA PRO A 114 -5.73 3.36 18.77
C PRO A 114 -5.38 1.86 18.70
N ASP A 115 -5.91 1.08 19.65
CA ASP A 115 -5.65 -0.34 19.85
C ASP A 115 -6.42 -1.19 18.82
N GLU A 116 -7.67 -0.82 18.53
CA GLU A 116 -8.54 -1.46 17.52
C GLU A 116 -8.13 -1.08 16.10
N LEU A 117 -7.55 0.12 15.91
CA LEU A 117 -6.99 0.53 14.63
C LEU A 117 -5.77 -0.33 14.27
N LEU A 118 -4.91 -0.65 15.24
CA LEU A 118 -3.79 -1.56 15.04
C LEU A 118 -4.27 -2.98 14.75
N LYS A 119 -5.31 -3.45 15.46
CA LYS A 119 -5.92 -4.78 15.29
C LYS A 119 -6.59 -4.94 13.92
N ALA A 120 -7.43 -4.00 13.49
CA ALA A 120 -8.07 -4.00 12.18
C ALA A 120 -7.06 -3.80 11.03
N ARG A 121 -5.95 -3.07 11.28
CA ARG A 121 -4.86 -2.91 10.31
C ARG A 121 -3.98 -4.15 10.21
N ILE A 122 -3.72 -4.83 11.32
CA ILE A 122 -3.10 -6.15 11.35
C ILE A 122 -4.03 -7.14 10.65
N GLU A 123 -5.34 -7.15 10.90
CA GLU A 123 -6.29 -8.01 10.17
C GLU A 123 -6.36 -7.68 8.68
N THR A 124 -6.25 -6.42 8.28
CA THR A 124 -6.20 -6.03 6.86
C THR A 124 -4.90 -6.47 6.20
N ILE A 125 -3.77 -6.32 6.90
CA ILE A 125 -2.45 -6.78 6.44
C ILE A 125 -2.39 -8.31 6.44
N MET A 126 -2.93 -8.98 7.45
CA MET A 126 -3.07 -10.43 7.55
C MET A 126 -4.09 -10.98 6.56
N SER A 127 -5.13 -10.23 6.19
CA SER A 127 -6.08 -10.56 5.11
C SER A 127 -5.47 -10.33 3.72
N MET A 128 -4.55 -9.38 3.59
CA MET A 128 -3.69 -9.23 2.41
C MET A 128 -2.70 -10.39 2.33
N LEU A 129 -2.03 -10.76 3.42
CA LEU A 129 -1.04 -11.84 3.47
C LEU A 129 -1.69 -13.23 3.37
N ALA A 130 -2.85 -13.49 3.99
CA ALA A 130 -3.55 -14.77 3.91
C ALA A 130 -4.15 -15.05 2.52
N ARG A 131 -4.40 -14.00 1.72
CA ARG A 131 -4.81 -14.14 0.31
C ARG A 131 -3.64 -14.36 -0.66
N TYR A 132 -2.41 -14.13 -0.21
CA TYR A 132 -1.19 -14.43 -0.95
C TYR A 132 -0.47 -15.58 -0.25
N GLN A 133 -0.63 -16.82 -0.74
CA GLN A 133 0.12 -17.97 -0.24
C GLN A 133 1.65 -17.72 -0.26
N VAL A 134 2.17 -17.23 0.87
CA VAL A 134 3.58 -17.22 1.25
C VAL A 134 3.68 -18.00 2.57
N ILE A 135 3.08 -19.18 2.58
CA ILE A 135 3.44 -20.32 3.44
C ILE A 135 3.22 -21.53 2.52
N ALA A 136 4.31 -22.23 2.19
CA ALA A 136 4.26 -23.63 1.82
C ALA A 136 4.05 -24.45 3.10
#